data_AF-A0A963S2I7-F1
#
_entry.id   AF-A0A963S2I7-F1
#
_cell.length_a   1.000
_cell.length_b   1.000
_cell.length_c   1.000
_cell.angle_alpha   90.00
_cell.angle_beta   90.00
_cell.angle_gamma   90.00
#
_symmetry.space_group_name_H-M   'P 1'
#
loop_
_entity.id
_entity.type
_entity.pdbx_description
1 polymer ?
#
loop_
_entity_poly.entity_id
_entity_poly.type
_entity_poly.pdbx_seq_one_letter_code
_entity_poly.pdbx_strand_id
1 'polypeptide(L)'
;MADEPDDQEAPPPPPSRRAMGPTDFSDPLMRQEVKRAFVWIGIASLVALTVLLAQPLLVIFGGMVFATLIDGGSRLLHRVLPIGRGWRVAIVLLATVAFIVWTLQFAGSQIASQAAALPAILESQWMVALKWLESQGFAIEAKDLQGLVQQALGGIGQLTRAVGGIIGAVTTGFLIIVLGIYFALEPQLYRRGIAWMLPVDQREHFQG
;
A
#
# COMPACT_ATOMS: atom_id res chain seq x y z
N MET A 1 17.19 44.29 -90.97
CA MET A 1 15.99 45.03 -90.57
C MET A 1 14.81 44.15 -90.97
N ALA A 2 14.19 43.38 -90.09
CA ALA A 2 13.81 43.69 -88.72
C ALA A 2 14.23 42.63 -87.69
N ASP A 3 14.48 43.13 -86.48
CA ASP A 3 14.68 42.46 -85.19
C ASP A 3 13.36 41.90 -84.61
N GLU A 4 13.47 40.74 -83.95
CA GLU A 4 12.76 40.25 -82.73
C GLU A 4 11.21 40.13 -82.67
N PRO A 5 10.63 39.29 -81.78
CA PRO A 5 11.15 38.90 -80.45
C PRO A 5 11.36 37.39 -80.21
N ASP A 6 12.36 37.12 -79.38
CA ASP A 6 12.64 35.83 -78.76
C ASP A 6 11.64 35.63 -77.61
N ASP A 7 10.72 34.67 -77.77
CA ASP A 7 9.76 34.31 -76.72
C ASP A 7 10.53 33.60 -75.58
N GLN A 8 11.04 34.38 -74.63
CA GLN A 8 11.59 33.86 -73.39
C GLN A 8 10.47 33.22 -72.56
N GLU A 9 10.36 31.90 -72.68
CA GLU A 9 9.49 31.04 -71.87
C GLU A 9 9.87 31.21 -70.39
N ALA A 10 8.99 31.87 -69.63
CA ALA A 10 9.23 32.15 -68.22
C ALA A 10 9.46 30.85 -67.42
N PRO A 11 10.41 30.82 -66.47
CA PRO A 11 10.68 29.62 -65.69
C PRO A 11 9.42 29.16 -64.94
N PRO A 12 9.19 27.83 -64.82
CA PRO A 12 8.00 27.31 -64.17
C PRO A 12 7.91 27.84 -62.73
N PRO A 13 6.70 28.18 -62.24
CA PRO A 13 6.54 28.70 -60.90
C PRO A 13 7.10 27.68 -59.88
N PRO A 14 7.77 28.13 -58.81
CA PRO A 14 8.31 27.23 -57.81
C PRO A 14 7.16 26.40 -57.21
N PRO A 15 7.41 25.12 -56.85
CA PRO A 15 6.38 24.26 -56.28
C PRO A 15 5.80 24.95 -55.03
N SER A 16 4.49 25.22 -55.07
CA SER A 16 3.80 25.82 -53.94
C SER A 16 3.97 24.90 -52.73
N ARG A 17 4.66 25.39 -51.70
CA ARG A 17 4.71 24.70 -50.40
C ARG A 17 3.27 24.62 -49.93
N ARG A 18 2.65 23.44 -50.05
CA ARG A 18 1.30 23.17 -49.54
C ARG A 18 1.25 23.61 -48.09
N ALA A 19 0.62 24.76 -47.83
CA ALA A 19 0.28 25.16 -46.49
C ALA A 19 -0.76 24.15 -45.98
N MET A 20 -0.36 23.31 -45.01
CA MET A 20 -1.25 22.36 -44.36
C MET A 20 -2.46 23.12 -43.80
N GLY A 21 -3.65 22.74 -44.25
CA GLY A 21 -4.90 23.36 -43.82
C GLY A 21 -5.24 22.97 -42.37
N PRO A 22 -5.90 23.84 -41.58
CA PRO A 22 -6.25 23.59 -40.16
C PRO A 22 -7.15 22.38 -39.88
N THR A 23 -7.63 21.68 -40.92
CA THR A 23 -8.56 20.55 -40.84
C THR A 23 -8.03 19.27 -41.49
N ASP A 24 -6.73 19.21 -41.83
CA ASP A 24 -6.12 17.98 -42.36
C ASP A 24 -5.75 17.01 -41.23
N PHE A 25 -6.63 16.05 -40.96
CA PHE A 25 -6.42 14.98 -39.96
C PHE A 25 -5.33 13.96 -40.35
N SER A 26 -4.64 14.19 -41.47
CA SER A 26 -3.61 13.30 -42.03
C SER A 26 -2.19 13.69 -41.62
N ASP A 27 -2.01 14.67 -40.73
CA ASP A 27 -0.68 15.11 -40.31
C ASP A 27 0.07 13.99 -39.54
N PRO A 28 1.24 13.51 -40.03
CA PRO A 28 2.05 12.53 -39.33
C PRO A 28 2.50 13.00 -37.94
N LEU A 29 2.60 14.31 -37.70
CA LEU A 29 2.96 14.87 -36.39
C LEU A 29 1.85 14.63 -35.35
N MET A 30 0.58 14.82 -35.73
CA MET A 30 -0.56 14.56 -34.83
C MET A 30 -0.67 13.07 -34.48
N ARG A 31 -0.38 12.17 -35.42
CA ARG A 31 -0.35 10.72 -35.16
C ARG A 31 0.76 10.29 -34.20
N GLN A 32 1.93 10.93 -34.29
CA GLN A 32 3.03 10.67 -33.36
C GLN A 32 2.69 11.17 -31.95
N GLU A 33 2.06 12.33 -31.84
CA GLU A 33 1.66 12.89 -30.56
C GLU A 33 0.54 12.08 -29.90
N VAL A 34 -0.46 11.63 -30.67
CA VAL A 34 -1.51 10.71 -30.18
C VAL A 34 -0.91 9.38 -29.70
N LYS A 35 0.07 8.81 -30.42
CA LYS A 35 0.76 7.59 -29.97
C LYS A 35 1.54 7.82 -28.67
N ARG A 36 2.27 8.93 -28.56
CA ARG A 36 3.00 9.30 -27.35
C ARG A 36 2.06 9.48 -26.16
N ALA A 37 0.95 10.20 -26.37
CA ALA A 37 -0.08 10.39 -25.36
C ALA A 37 -0.67 9.04 -24.89
N PHE A 38 -0.99 8.14 -25.82
CA PHE A 38 -1.51 6.81 -25.47
C PHE A 38 -0.50 5.97 -24.67
N VAL A 39 0.79 6.02 -25.03
CA VAL A 39 1.85 5.33 -24.28
C VAL A 39 1.97 5.89 -22.85
N TRP A 40 1.98 7.21 -22.70
CA TRP A 40 2.03 7.85 -21.38
C TRP A 40 0.80 7.53 -20.53
N ILE A 41 -0.40 7.57 -21.11
CA ILE A 41 -1.64 7.18 -20.42
C ILE A 41 -1.59 5.70 -20.03
N GLY A 42 -1.09 4.82 -20.90
CA GLY A 42 -0.90 3.40 -20.61
C GLY A 42 0.06 3.16 -19.44
N ILE A 43 1.20 3.84 -19.43
CA ILE A 43 2.19 3.76 -18.34
C ILE A 43 1.57 4.30 -17.04
N ALA A 44 0.95 5.47 -17.07
CA ALA A 44 0.30 6.06 -15.89
C ALA A 44 -0.81 5.15 -15.33
N SER A 45 -1.60 4.53 -16.22
CA SER A 45 -2.65 3.58 -15.84
C SER A 45 -2.07 2.31 -15.24
N LEU A 46 -0.98 1.77 -15.79
CA LEU A 46 -0.31 0.58 -15.26
C LEU A 46 0.31 0.84 -13.89
N VAL A 47 0.92 2.01 -13.68
CA VAL A 47 1.43 2.45 -12.38
C VAL A 47 0.26 2.59 -11.39
N ALA A 48 -0.83 3.26 -11.78
CA ALA A 48 -2.01 3.41 -10.93
C ALA A 48 -2.62 2.04 -10.55
N LEU A 49 -2.73 1.11 -11.51
CA LEU A 49 -3.20 -0.25 -11.27
C LEU A 49 -2.28 -0.99 -10.29
N THR A 50 -0.97 -0.85 -10.44
CA THR A 50 0.02 -1.47 -9.55
C THR A 50 -0.13 -0.94 -8.12
N VAL A 51 -0.26 0.38 -7.95
CA VAL A 51 -0.49 1.00 -6.62
C VAL A 51 -1.82 0.53 -6.01
N LEU A 52 -2.87 0.44 -6.81
CA LEU A 52 -4.19 -0.01 -6.37
C LEU A 52 -4.18 -1.49 -5.94
N LEU A 53 -3.45 -2.34 -6.66
CA LEU A 53 -3.35 -3.77 -6.38
C LEU A 53 -2.28 -4.13 -5.34
N ALA A 54 -1.37 -3.21 -5.00
CA ALA A 54 -0.29 -3.46 -4.04
C ALA A 54 -0.83 -3.96 -2.69
N GLN A 55 -1.86 -3.29 -2.16
CA GLN A 55 -2.41 -3.65 -0.85
C GLN A 55 -3.12 -5.03 -0.86
N PRO A 56 -4.05 -5.34 -1.80
CA PRO A 56 -4.61 -6.69 -1.91
C PRO A 56 -3.54 -7.78 -2.11
N LEU A 57 -2.53 -7.51 -2.93
CA LEU A 57 -1.45 -8.48 -3.19
C LEU A 57 -0.61 -8.74 -1.94
N LEU A 58 -0.30 -7.69 -1.15
CA LEU A 58 0.38 -7.81 0.13
C LEU A 58 -0.43 -8.61 1.15
N VAL A 59 -1.76 -8.42 1.19
CA VAL A 59 -2.65 -9.23 2.06
C VAL A 59 -2.61 -10.70 1.67
N ILE A 60 -2.65 -11.01 0.37
CA ILE A 60 -2.55 -12.38 -0.13
C ILE A 60 -1.21 -13.00 0.22
N PHE A 61 -0.13 -12.27 -0.04
CA PHE A 61 1.22 -12.70 0.30
C PHE A 61 1.38 -12.93 1.81
N GLY A 62 0.92 -11.99 2.64
CA GLY A 62 0.92 -12.11 4.09
C GLY A 62 0.15 -13.33 4.58
N GLY A 63 -1.02 -13.60 3.99
CA GLY A 63 -1.80 -14.81 4.28
C GLY A 63 -1.05 -16.09 3.96
N MET A 64 -0.35 -16.16 2.81
CA MET A 64 0.48 -17.31 2.47
C MET A 64 1.64 -17.50 3.45
N VAL A 65 2.34 -16.42 3.83
CA VAL A 65 3.41 -16.48 4.84
C VAL A 65 2.86 -17.00 6.17
N PHE A 66 1.74 -16.46 6.63
CA PHE A 66 1.07 -16.92 7.86
C PHE A 66 0.68 -18.41 7.79
N ALA A 67 0.12 -18.86 6.66
CA ALA A 67 -0.20 -20.26 6.44
C ALA A 67 1.04 -21.16 6.55
N THR A 68 2.16 -20.75 5.94
CA THR A 68 3.42 -21.51 6.04
C THR A 68 4.00 -21.54 7.45
N LEU A 69 3.76 -20.50 8.27
CA LEU A 69 4.08 -20.52 9.70
C LEU A 69 3.28 -21.59 10.44
N ILE A 70 1.97 -21.67 10.21
CA ILE A 70 1.09 -22.69 10.81
C ILE A 70 1.53 -24.09 10.35
N ASP A 71 1.80 -24.29 9.07
CA ASP A 71 2.30 -25.55 8.53
C ASP A 71 3.66 -25.93 9.15
N GLY A 72 4.55 -24.95 9.36
CA GLY A 72 5.79 -25.12 10.11
C GLY A 72 5.56 -25.61 11.55
N GLY A 73 4.67 -24.95 12.29
CA GLY A 73 4.29 -25.34 13.64
C GLY A 73 3.67 -26.74 13.70
N SER A 74 2.83 -27.09 12.72
CA SER A 74 2.18 -28.41 12.67
C SER A 74 3.18 -29.55 12.43
N ARG A 75 4.26 -29.28 11.67
CA ARG A 75 5.38 -30.21 11.46
C ARG A 75 6.20 -30.41 12.73
N LEU A 76 6.43 -29.33 13.48
CA LEU A 76 7.11 -29.43 14.77
C LEU A 76 6.27 -30.22 15.78
N LEU A 77 4.96 -29.98 15.82
CA LEU A 77 4.03 -30.70 16.70
C LEU A 77 3.98 -32.20 16.38
N HIS A 78 4.10 -32.57 15.11
CA HIS A 78 4.15 -33.97 14.69
C HIS A 78 5.29 -34.77 15.35
N ARG A 79 6.40 -34.11 15.69
CA ARG A 79 7.55 -34.74 16.34
C ARG A 79 7.22 -35.21 17.77
N VAL A 80 6.25 -34.56 18.42
CA VAL A 80 5.83 -34.88 19.79
C VAL A 80 4.52 -35.68 19.79
N LEU A 81 3.60 -35.39 18.86
CA LEU A 81 2.25 -35.92 18.85
C LEU A 81 1.85 -36.42 17.43
N PRO A 82 1.96 -37.72 17.14
CA PRO A 82 1.67 -38.28 15.82
C PRO A 82 0.16 -38.43 15.56
N ILE A 83 -0.54 -37.31 15.37
CA ILE A 83 -1.98 -37.26 15.04
C ILE A 83 -2.19 -36.92 13.55
N GLY A 84 -3.39 -37.21 13.03
CA GLY A 84 -3.85 -36.77 11.71
C GLY A 84 -3.61 -35.27 11.45
N ARG A 85 -3.36 -34.93 10.18
CA ARG A 85 -2.95 -33.58 9.76
C ARG A 85 -3.94 -32.48 10.18
N GLY A 86 -5.24 -32.72 10.03
CA GLY A 86 -6.27 -31.76 10.41
C GLY A 86 -6.20 -31.35 11.87
N TRP A 87 -6.01 -32.32 12.77
CA TRP A 87 -5.85 -32.06 14.21
C TRP A 87 -4.59 -31.29 14.55
N ARG A 88 -3.45 -31.60 13.90
CA ARG A 88 -2.21 -30.85 14.11
C ARG A 88 -2.36 -29.38 13.74
N VAL A 89 -2.95 -29.10 12.58
CA VAL A 89 -3.21 -27.73 12.12
C VAL A 89 -4.18 -27.02 13.06
N ALA A 90 -5.27 -27.69 13.47
CA ALA A 90 -6.24 -27.13 14.41
C ALA A 90 -5.61 -26.77 15.76
N ILE A 91 -4.79 -27.65 16.34
CA ILE A 91 -4.10 -27.40 17.62
C ILE A 91 -3.18 -26.19 17.50
N VAL A 92 -2.36 -26.11 16.44
CA VAL A 92 -1.44 -24.99 16.23
C VAL A 92 -2.22 -23.69 16.04
N LEU A 93 -3.28 -23.70 15.24
CA LEU A 93 -4.13 -22.54 15.01
C LEU A 93 -4.78 -22.05 16.31
N LEU A 94 -5.37 -22.95 17.10
CA LEU A 94 -5.95 -22.62 18.40
C LEU A 94 -4.90 -22.09 19.37
N ALA A 95 -3.71 -22.69 19.40
CA ALA A 95 -2.60 -22.22 20.23
C ALA A 95 -2.14 -20.82 19.82
N THR A 96 -2.03 -20.54 18.51
CA THR A 96 -1.70 -19.20 18.01
C THR A 96 -2.75 -18.17 18.40
N VAL A 97 -4.03 -18.48 18.22
CA VAL A 97 -5.13 -17.57 18.62
C VAL A 97 -5.11 -17.34 20.14
N ALA A 98 -4.99 -18.39 20.93
CA ALA A 98 -4.91 -18.30 22.38
C ALA A 98 -3.72 -17.46 22.83
N PHE A 99 -2.55 -17.65 22.20
CA PHE A 99 -1.35 -16.87 22.47
C PHE A 99 -1.56 -15.38 22.16
N ILE A 100 -2.15 -15.05 21.00
CA ILE A 100 -2.45 -13.66 20.61
C ILE A 100 -3.41 -13.02 21.61
N VAL A 101 -4.53 -13.69 21.94
CA VAL A 101 -5.51 -13.18 22.91
C VAL A 101 -4.85 -12.95 24.27
N TRP A 102 -4.05 -13.91 24.73
CA TRP A 102 -3.31 -13.80 25.98
C TRP A 102 -2.34 -12.60 25.98
N THR A 103 -1.54 -12.43 24.92
CA THR A 103 -0.62 -11.29 24.79
C THR A 103 -1.35 -9.96 24.73
N LEU A 104 -2.45 -9.86 23.97
CA LEU A 104 -3.23 -8.62 23.88
C LEU A 104 -3.85 -8.24 25.22
N GLN A 105 -4.37 -9.21 25.97
CA GLN A 105 -4.96 -8.95 27.28
C GLN A 105 -3.91 -8.55 28.32
N PHE A 106 -2.81 -9.30 28.43
CA PHE A 106 -1.80 -9.03 29.46
C PHE A 106 -0.90 -7.85 29.12
N ALA A 107 -0.28 -7.85 27.93
CA ALA A 107 0.66 -6.80 27.54
C ALA A 107 -0.07 -5.53 27.12
N GLY A 108 -1.18 -5.66 26.37
CA GLY A 108 -1.94 -4.51 25.89
C GLY A 108 -2.56 -3.70 27.03
N SER A 109 -3.15 -4.34 28.03
CA SER A 109 -3.73 -3.64 29.19
C SER A 109 -2.67 -2.91 30.02
N GLN A 110 -1.49 -3.51 30.23
CA GLN A 110 -0.40 -2.86 30.96
C GLN A 110 0.10 -1.62 30.21
N ILE A 111 0.37 -1.72 28.90
CA ILE A 111 0.83 -0.58 28.10
C ILE A 111 -0.25 0.52 28.06
N ALA A 112 -1.51 0.14 27.88
CA ALA A 112 -2.62 1.11 27.88
C ALA A 112 -2.74 1.84 29.23
N SER A 113 -2.60 1.12 30.34
CA SER A 113 -2.64 1.74 31.68
C SER A 113 -1.46 2.69 31.92
N GLN A 114 -0.26 2.34 31.45
CA GLN A 114 0.91 3.22 31.49
C GLN A 114 0.72 4.48 30.63
N ALA A 115 0.19 4.32 29.41
CA ALA A 115 -0.11 5.44 28.53
C ALA A 115 -1.19 6.36 29.10
N ALA A 116 -2.23 5.82 29.75
CA ALA A 116 -3.30 6.58 30.38
C ALA A 116 -2.83 7.39 31.61
N ALA A 117 -1.72 7.01 32.24
CA ALA A 117 -1.13 7.76 33.33
C ALA A 117 -0.29 8.97 32.85
N LEU A 118 0.19 8.96 31.60
CA LEU A 118 1.06 10.02 31.07
C LEU A 118 0.43 11.42 31.12
N PRO A 119 -0.84 11.65 30.72
CA PRO A 119 -1.45 12.97 30.77
C PRO A 119 -1.47 13.55 32.19
N ALA A 120 -1.86 12.75 33.18
CA ALA A 120 -1.91 13.18 34.58
C ALA A 120 -0.51 13.53 35.11
N ILE A 121 0.50 12.74 34.75
CA ILE A 121 1.90 13.05 35.10
C ILE A 121 2.33 14.36 34.42
N LEU A 122 2.01 14.54 33.13
CA LEU A 122 2.38 15.73 32.37
C LEU A 122 1.72 17.00 32.92
N GLU A 123 0.43 16.95 33.27
CA GLU A 123 -0.31 18.05 33.91
C GLU A 123 0.34 18.44 35.25
N SER A 124 0.65 17.45 36.09
CA SER A 124 1.29 17.71 37.39
C SER A 124 2.67 18.36 37.26
N GLN A 125 3.47 17.93 36.27
CA GLN A 125 4.79 18.50 36.02
C GLN A 125 4.72 19.88 35.35
N TRP A 126 3.71 20.11 34.50
CA TRP A 126 3.47 21.40 33.87
C TRP A 126 3.16 22.48 34.91
N MET A 127 2.32 22.18 35.90
CA MET A 127 2.00 23.12 36.97
C MET A 127 3.22 23.52 37.82
N VAL A 128 4.17 22.59 38.03
CA VAL A 128 5.43 22.89 38.72
C VAL A 128 6.34 23.77 37.85
N ALA A 129 6.42 23.47 36.55
CA ALA A 129 7.19 24.26 35.59
C ALA A 129 6.67 25.70 35.49
N LEU A 130 5.35 25.89 35.44
CA LEU A 130 4.72 27.21 35.42
C LEU A 130 5.03 28.02 36.68
N LYS A 131 4.93 27.41 37.86
CA LYS A 131 5.28 28.07 39.14
C LYS A 131 6.75 28.46 39.21
N TRP A 132 7.65 27.61 38.70
CA TRP A 132 9.06 27.95 38.61
C TRP A 132 9.31 29.11 37.63
N LEU A 133 8.61 29.11 36.48
CA LEU A 133 8.72 30.16 35.48
C LEU A 133 8.20 31.51 35.97
N GLU A 134 7.08 31.50 36.71
CA GLU A 134 6.52 32.67 37.38
C GLU A 134 7.49 33.22 38.44
N SER A 135 8.19 32.35 39.18
CA SER A 135 9.23 32.75 40.14
C SER A 135 10.45 33.41 39.49
N GLN A 136 10.66 33.22 38.19
CA GLN A 136 11.70 33.88 37.38
C GLN A 136 11.22 35.18 36.70
N GLY A 137 9.97 35.60 36.92
CA GLY A 137 9.43 36.88 36.45
C GLY A 137 8.86 36.86 35.02
N PHE A 138 8.64 35.68 34.43
CA PHE A 138 7.99 35.56 33.12
C PHE A 138 6.46 35.69 33.27
N ALA A 139 5.88 36.76 32.72
CA ALA A 139 4.44 36.92 32.59
C ALA A 139 3.97 36.23 31.29
N ILE A 140 3.16 35.17 31.43
CA ILE A 140 2.64 34.43 30.28
C ILE A 140 1.59 35.28 29.57
N GLU A 141 1.90 35.75 28.37
CA GLU A 141 0.99 36.55 27.55
C GLU A 141 -0.12 35.67 26.94
N ALA A 142 -1.31 36.24 26.75
CA ALA A 142 -2.46 35.53 26.17
C ALA A 142 -2.18 34.98 24.75
N LYS A 143 -1.20 35.58 24.04
CA LYS A 143 -0.76 35.15 22.71
C LYS A 143 0.03 33.84 22.73
N ASP A 144 0.85 33.60 23.75
CA ASP A 144 1.60 32.35 23.91
C ASP A 144 0.66 31.18 24.24
N LEU A 145 -0.36 31.45 25.05
CA LEU A 145 -1.44 30.51 25.34
C LEU A 145 -2.20 30.10 24.07
N GLN A 146 -2.48 31.06 23.17
CA GLN A 146 -3.16 30.76 21.91
C GLN A 146 -2.32 29.87 20.99
N GLY A 147 -1.00 30.09 20.93
CA GLY A 147 -0.06 29.24 20.19
C GLY A 147 0.03 27.81 20.74
N LEU A 148 0.08 27.67 22.07
CA LEU A 148 0.07 26.38 22.77
C LEU A 148 -1.22 25.59 22.50
N VAL A 149 -2.38 26.25 22.54
CA VAL A 149 -3.67 25.63 22.24
C VAL A 149 -3.73 25.16 20.78
N GLN A 150 -3.23 25.95 19.83
CA GLN A 150 -3.18 25.56 18.42
C GLN A 150 -2.26 24.36 18.18
N GLN A 151 -1.11 24.29 18.87
CA GLN A 151 -0.23 23.12 18.84
C GLN A 151 -0.87 21.88 19.49
N ALA A 152 -1.57 22.04 20.60
CA ALA A 152 -2.28 20.94 21.26
C ALA A 152 -3.38 20.35 20.37
N LEU A 153 -4.19 21.20 19.71
CA LEU A 153 -5.20 20.78 18.74
C LEU A 153 -4.57 20.06 17.53
N GLY A 154 -3.43 20.54 17.05
CA GLY A 154 -2.66 19.87 16.00
C GLY A 154 -2.14 18.49 16.42
N GLY A 155 -1.67 18.35 17.67
CA GLY A 155 -1.20 17.10 18.26
C GLY A 155 -2.30 16.05 18.39
N ILE A 156 -3.51 16.46 18.80
CA ILE A 156 -4.69 15.57 18.86
C ILE A 156 -5.03 15.00 17.47
N GLY A 157 -4.95 15.83 16.43
CA GLY A 157 -5.19 15.41 15.05
C GLY A 157 -4.16 14.41 14.51
N GLN A 158 -2.91 14.47 14.98
CA GLN A 158 -1.89 13.47 14.65
C GLN A 158 -2.11 12.16 15.42
N LEU A 159 -2.45 12.26 16.71
CA LEU A 159 -2.74 11.10 17.54
C LEU A 159 -3.95 10.31 17.00
N THR A 160 -5.01 11.01 16.60
CA THR A 160 -6.20 10.40 15.99
C THR A 160 -5.87 9.68 14.67
N ARG A 161 -5.00 10.28 13.84
CA ARG A 161 -4.52 9.64 12.60
C ARG A 161 -3.67 8.39 12.88
N ALA A 162 -2.80 8.43 13.89
CA ALA A 162 -2.00 7.28 14.29
C ALA A 162 -2.89 6.12 14.79
N VAL A 163 -3.89 6.43 15.62
CA VAL A 163 -4.90 5.45 16.08
C VAL A 163 -5.67 4.87 14.90
N GLY A 164 -6.10 5.71 13.95
CA GLY A 164 -6.74 5.24 12.71
C GLY A 164 -5.86 4.30 11.89
N GLY A 165 -4.55 4.58 11.81
CA GLY A 165 -3.57 3.69 11.16
C GLY A 165 -3.48 2.32 11.83
N ILE A 166 -3.51 2.26 13.16
CA ILE A 166 -3.51 0.99 13.91
C ILE A 166 -4.78 0.18 13.60
N ILE A 167 -5.95 0.81 13.60
CA ILE A 167 -7.22 0.15 13.24
C ILE A 167 -7.15 -0.41 11.82
N GLY A 168 -6.61 0.35 10.87
CA GLY A 168 -6.38 -0.12 9.50
C GLY A 168 -5.42 -1.31 9.44
N ALA A 169 -4.33 -1.28 10.21
CA ALA A 169 -3.38 -2.39 10.31
C ALA A 169 -4.01 -3.64 10.93
N VAL A 170 -4.83 -3.49 11.97
CA VAL A 170 -5.59 -4.60 12.59
C VAL A 170 -6.57 -5.20 11.58
N THR A 171 -7.29 -4.38 10.83
CA THR A 171 -8.21 -4.84 9.78
C THR A 171 -7.46 -5.62 8.69
N THR A 172 -6.32 -5.11 8.25
CA THR A 172 -5.46 -5.78 7.26
C THR A 172 -4.89 -7.09 7.81
N GLY A 173 -4.43 -7.09 9.06
CA GLY A 173 -3.95 -8.27 9.77
C GLY A 173 -5.03 -9.33 9.95
N PHE A 174 -6.27 -8.92 10.23
CA PHE A 174 -7.42 -9.81 10.28
C PHE A 174 -7.65 -10.51 8.93
N LEU A 175 -7.61 -9.78 7.82
CA LEU A 175 -7.71 -10.38 6.48
C LEU A 175 -6.57 -11.37 6.20
N ILE A 176 -5.34 -11.03 6.60
CA ILE A 176 -4.16 -11.92 6.50
C ILE A 176 -4.40 -13.21 7.29
N ILE A 177 -4.89 -13.12 8.53
CA ILE A 177 -5.16 -14.28 9.39
C ILE A 177 -6.24 -15.16 8.75
N VAL A 178 -7.39 -14.58 8.37
CA VAL A 178 -8.49 -15.34 7.74
C VAL A 178 -8.01 -16.05 6.49
N LEU A 179 -7.29 -15.34 5.62
CA LEU A 179 -6.78 -15.90 4.38
C LEU A 179 -5.72 -16.98 4.61
N GLY A 180 -4.81 -16.77 5.58
CA GLY A 180 -3.81 -17.76 5.93
C GLY A 180 -4.39 -19.01 6.60
N ILE A 181 -5.46 -18.87 7.39
CA ILE A 181 -6.23 -20.02 7.89
C ILE A 181 -6.81 -20.82 6.73
N TYR A 182 -7.42 -20.14 5.75
CA TYR A 182 -8.01 -20.79 4.58
C TYR A 182 -6.94 -21.53 3.75
N PHE A 183 -5.77 -20.92 3.55
CA PHE A 183 -4.62 -21.58 2.91
C PHE A 183 -4.06 -22.78 3.70
N ALA A 184 -3.99 -22.68 5.03
CA ALA A 184 -3.43 -23.74 5.89
C ALA A 184 -4.32 -24.99 5.95
N LEU A 185 -5.64 -24.81 5.95
CA LEU A 185 -6.60 -25.92 6.01
C LEU A 185 -6.57 -26.75 4.72
N GLU A 186 -6.57 -26.11 3.54
CA GLU A 186 -6.68 -26.79 2.24
C GLU A 186 -5.60 -26.36 1.21
N PRO A 187 -4.30 -26.59 1.46
CA PRO A 187 -3.25 -26.11 0.55
C PRO A 187 -3.28 -26.78 -0.83
N GLN A 188 -3.87 -27.98 -0.92
CA GLN A 188 -3.95 -28.72 -2.19
C GLN A 188 -4.94 -28.09 -3.18
N LEU A 189 -5.98 -27.41 -2.69
CA LEU A 189 -6.95 -26.77 -3.57
C LEU A 189 -6.29 -25.65 -4.39
N TYR A 190 -5.35 -24.93 -3.79
CA TYR A 190 -4.62 -23.83 -4.41
C TYR A 190 -3.51 -24.27 -5.34
N ARG A 191 -2.71 -25.27 -4.93
CA ARG A 191 -1.68 -25.86 -5.79
C ARG A 191 -2.27 -26.35 -7.09
N ARG A 192 -3.44 -26.98 -7.03
CA ARG A 192 -4.16 -27.47 -8.20
C ARG A 192 -4.57 -26.34 -9.14
N GLY A 193 -5.00 -25.18 -8.64
CA GLY A 193 -5.33 -24.01 -9.47
C GLY A 193 -4.14 -23.48 -10.28
N ILE A 194 -2.97 -23.35 -9.67
CA ILE A 194 -1.75 -22.91 -10.35
C ILE A 194 -1.28 -23.95 -11.38
N ALA A 195 -1.47 -25.24 -11.10
CA ALA A 195 -1.13 -26.31 -12.05
C ALA A 195 -1.91 -26.21 -13.38
N TRP A 196 -3.09 -25.55 -13.42
CA TRP A 196 -3.82 -25.30 -14.66
C TRP A 196 -3.20 -24.20 -15.53
N MET A 197 -2.45 -23.27 -14.92
CA MET A 197 -1.74 -22.20 -15.63
C MET A 197 -0.41 -22.69 -16.23
N LEU A 198 0.09 -23.86 -15.80
CA LEU A 198 1.27 -24.48 -16.38
C LEU A 198 0.93 -25.22 -17.68
N PRO A 199 1.81 -25.13 -18.70
CA PRO A 199 1.71 -25.96 -19.91
C PRO A 199 1.55 -27.43 -19.56
N VAL A 200 0.73 -28.15 -20.34
CA VAL A 200 0.33 -29.54 -20.06
C VAL A 200 1.54 -30.45 -19.85
N ASP A 201 2.63 -30.20 -20.59
CA ASP A 201 3.86 -31.00 -20.57
C ASP A 201 4.66 -30.89 -19.25
N GLN A 202 4.37 -29.91 -18.39
CA GLN A 202 5.05 -29.74 -17.09
C GLN A 202 4.20 -30.22 -15.89
N ARG A 203 2.99 -30.75 -16.12
CA ARG A 203 2.06 -31.13 -15.05
C ARG A 203 2.46 -32.43 -14.32
N GLU A 204 3.16 -33.34 -14.99
CA GLU A 204 3.59 -34.63 -14.39
C GLU A 204 4.67 -34.45 -13.31
N HIS A 205 5.50 -33.40 -13.38
CA HIS A 205 6.56 -33.13 -12.40
C HIS A 205 6.07 -32.46 -11.10
N PHE A 206 4.79 -32.04 -11.03
CA PHE A 206 4.21 -31.34 -9.88
C PHE A 206 3.41 -32.25 -8.92
N GLN A 207 3.26 -33.55 -9.23
CA GLN A 207 2.47 -34.51 -8.42
C GLN A 207 3.31 -35.31 -7.39
N GLY A 208 4.49 -34.80 -7.00
CA GLY A 208 5.33 -35.38 -5.95
C GLY A 208 4.80 -35.15 -4.54
#